data_AF-A0A239DAR6-F1
#
_entry.id   AF-A0A239DAR6-F1
#
_cell.length_a   1.000
_cell.length_b   1.000
_cell.length_c   1.000
_cell.angle_alpha   90.00
_cell.angle_beta   90.00
_cell.angle_gamma   90.00
#
_symmetry.space_group_name_H-M   'P 1'
#
loop_
_entity.id
_entity.type
_entity.pdbx_description
1 polymer ?
#
loop_
_entity_poly.entity_id
_entity_poly.type
_entity_poly.pdbx_seq_one_letter_code
_entity_poly.pdbx_strand_id
1 'polypeptide(L)'
;MFKKVVHICLFLQVFSVFSQDIDIPDKNFLNALLIAGTEESDDTLLGNTIIDKNGDGKIQEEEALKILKLTVSGKHIKSLQGIAHFKHLMYLNVAINDLTTIDLSKNKYLEILDVRGNDLKELQLEKLSNLYWLSCSFNNLQELNFSKNLNLKILDCKLNSIKRLDLSMLTKVHTIYCGYNNDLEYLNLLNNKNLSTLRVEGTEKLQCILVEDGLELSNFQKDEHQILGRTCN
;
A
#
# COMPACT_ATOMS: atom_id res chain seq x y z
N MET A 1 13.23 -65.89 39.58
CA MET A 1 13.67 -64.87 38.61
C MET A 1 12.44 -64.23 37.98
N PHE A 2 11.96 -63.10 38.51
CA PHE A 2 10.81 -62.37 37.97
C PHE A 2 11.29 -61.15 37.19
N LYS A 3 10.99 -61.10 35.89
CA LYS A 3 11.23 -59.93 35.01
C LYS A 3 10.23 -58.83 35.38
N LYS A 4 10.70 -57.68 35.84
CA LYS A 4 9.89 -56.46 35.94
C LYS A 4 9.85 -55.81 34.56
N VAL A 5 8.70 -55.84 33.91
CA VAL A 5 8.42 -55.08 32.69
C VAL A 5 8.13 -53.63 33.10
N VAL A 6 9.09 -52.74 32.86
CA VAL A 6 8.89 -51.29 33.03
C VAL A 6 8.06 -50.81 31.84
N HIS A 7 6.79 -50.50 32.08
CA HIS A 7 5.95 -49.78 31.12
C HIS A 7 6.36 -48.32 31.13
N ILE A 8 7.18 -47.92 30.17
CA ILE A 8 7.42 -46.51 29.86
C ILE A 8 6.16 -46.02 29.13
N CYS A 9 5.24 -45.42 29.87
CA CYS A 9 4.15 -44.64 29.27
C CYS A 9 4.77 -43.39 28.64
N LEU A 10 5.04 -43.45 27.34
CA LEU A 10 5.29 -42.28 26.51
C LEU A 10 3.99 -41.46 26.49
N PHE A 11 3.89 -40.44 27.35
CA PHE A 11 2.92 -39.37 27.12
C PHE A 11 3.39 -38.62 25.87
N LEU A 12 2.87 -39.02 24.71
CA LEU A 12 2.77 -38.15 23.55
C LEU A 12 1.85 -37.00 23.95
N GLN A 13 2.42 -35.98 24.59
CA GLN A 13 1.80 -34.67 24.64
C GLN A 13 1.75 -34.20 23.19
N VAL A 14 0.60 -34.42 22.56
CA VAL A 14 0.22 -33.72 21.35
C VAL A 14 0.16 -32.25 21.78
N PHE A 15 1.26 -31.53 21.60
CA PHE A 15 1.22 -30.08 21.58
C PHE A 15 0.40 -29.73 20.34
N SER A 16 -0.92 -29.62 20.51
CA SER A 16 -1.73 -28.85 19.58
C SER A 16 -1.14 -27.45 19.62
N VAL A 17 -0.40 -27.09 18.58
CA VAL A 17 0.04 -25.73 18.34
C VAL A 17 -1.24 -24.94 18.11
N PHE A 18 -1.82 -24.38 19.17
CA PHE A 18 -2.85 -23.37 19.00
C PHE A 18 -2.14 -22.19 18.35
N SER A 19 -2.50 -21.88 17.11
CA SER A 19 -1.99 -20.68 16.44
C SER A 19 -2.36 -19.47 17.30
N GLN A 20 -1.41 -18.56 17.47
CA GLN A 20 -1.62 -17.38 18.30
C GLN A 20 -2.67 -16.46 17.64
N ASP A 21 -3.67 -16.07 18.42
CA ASP A 21 -4.64 -15.04 18.03
C ASP A 21 -3.90 -13.71 17.80
N ILE A 22 -4.21 -13.02 16.70
CA ILE A 22 -3.64 -11.71 16.40
C ILE A 22 -4.40 -10.64 17.19
N ASP A 23 -3.66 -9.74 17.83
CA ASP A 23 -4.23 -8.58 18.49
C ASP A 23 -4.68 -7.52 17.46
N ILE A 24 -6.00 -7.36 17.33
CA ILE A 24 -6.66 -6.42 16.40
C ILE A 24 -7.64 -5.57 17.22
N PRO A 25 -7.17 -4.48 17.87
CA PRO A 25 -8.00 -3.69 18.77
C PRO A 25 -9.04 -2.81 18.06
N ASP A 26 -8.83 -2.47 16.79
CA ASP A 26 -9.81 -1.74 15.99
C ASP A 26 -10.95 -2.69 15.58
N LYS A 27 -12.12 -2.49 16.17
CA LYS A 27 -13.30 -3.35 15.92
C LYS A 27 -13.78 -3.28 14.48
N ASN A 28 -13.64 -2.14 13.80
CA ASN A 28 -14.04 -2.03 12.41
C ASN A 28 -13.08 -2.83 11.53
N PHE A 29 -11.78 -2.81 11.85
CA PHE A 29 -10.81 -3.63 11.15
C PHE A 29 -11.05 -5.12 11.41
N LEU A 30 -11.24 -5.53 12.67
CA LEU A 30 -11.56 -6.91 13.02
C LEU A 30 -12.83 -7.39 12.29
N ASN A 31 -13.93 -6.65 12.38
CA ASN A 31 -15.18 -7.01 11.71
C ASN A 31 -15.00 -7.12 10.20
N ALA A 32 -14.23 -6.20 9.58
CA ALA A 32 -13.94 -6.26 8.15
C ALA A 32 -13.14 -7.52 7.78
N LEU A 33 -12.21 -7.97 8.62
CA LEU A 33 -11.47 -9.22 8.42
C LEU A 33 -12.35 -10.46 8.56
N LEU A 34 -13.25 -10.48 9.55
CA LEU A 34 -14.16 -11.61 9.80
C LEU A 34 -15.15 -11.86 8.65
N ILE A 35 -15.52 -10.82 7.90
CA ILE A 35 -16.45 -10.94 6.76
C ILE A 35 -15.76 -10.93 5.39
N ALA A 36 -14.45 -10.69 5.33
CA ALA A 36 -13.72 -10.64 4.06
C ALA A 36 -13.82 -11.97 3.30
N GLY A 37 -14.04 -11.92 1.97
CA GLY A 37 -14.19 -13.12 1.14
C GLY A 37 -15.55 -13.83 1.27
N THR A 38 -16.47 -13.30 2.08
CA THR A 38 -17.84 -13.84 2.21
C THR A 38 -18.88 -13.11 1.35
N GLU A 39 -18.51 -11.95 0.77
CA GLU A 39 -19.39 -11.13 -0.06
C GLU A 39 -19.20 -11.47 -1.55
N GLU A 40 -20.31 -11.53 -2.32
CA GLU A 40 -20.34 -11.99 -3.73
C GLU A 40 -19.55 -11.11 -4.73
N SER A 41 -18.98 -9.97 -4.29
CA SER A 41 -18.35 -8.97 -5.16
C SER A 41 -16.82 -9.10 -5.29
N ASP A 42 -16.23 -10.16 -4.73
CA ASP A 42 -14.78 -10.25 -4.61
C ASP A 42 -14.09 -10.77 -5.89
N ASP A 43 -13.34 -9.87 -6.53
CA ASP A 43 -12.53 -10.09 -7.74
C ASP A 43 -11.58 -11.30 -7.61
N THR A 44 -11.72 -12.20 -8.59
CA THR A 44 -11.28 -13.60 -8.61
C THR A 44 -9.81 -13.81 -9.01
N LEU A 45 -9.09 -12.77 -9.44
CA LEU A 45 -7.71 -12.92 -9.93
C LEU A 45 -6.67 -13.20 -8.83
N LEU A 46 -6.93 -12.73 -7.62
CA LEU A 46 -6.14 -13.04 -6.42
C LEU A 46 -6.99 -13.59 -5.27
N GLY A 47 -8.32 -13.67 -5.47
CA GLY A 47 -9.33 -14.25 -4.57
C GLY A 47 -9.26 -13.74 -3.13
N ASN A 48 -10.19 -12.89 -2.71
CA ASN A 48 -10.36 -12.69 -1.26
C ASN A 48 -10.76 -14.03 -0.66
N THR A 49 -9.82 -14.64 0.04
CA THR A 49 -10.05 -15.88 0.77
C THR A 49 -10.72 -15.51 2.08
N ILE A 50 -11.73 -16.29 2.48
CA ILE A 50 -12.31 -16.19 3.82
C ILE A 50 -11.17 -16.25 4.83
N ILE A 51 -11.00 -15.17 5.60
CA ILE A 51 -9.86 -15.02 6.51
C ILE A 51 -10.11 -15.82 7.78
N ASP A 52 -11.23 -15.58 8.47
CA ASP A 52 -11.71 -16.40 9.59
C ASP A 52 -12.23 -17.74 9.05
N LYS A 53 -11.30 -18.67 8.81
CA LYS A 53 -11.58 -19.93 8.15
C LYS A 53 -12.24 -20.92 9.09
N ASN A 54 -11.93 -20.82 10.38
CA ASN A 54 -12.47 -21.72 11.40
C ASN A 54 -13.81 -21.22 11.97
N GLY A 55 -14.19 -19.96 11.72
CA GLY A 55 -15.44 -19.34 12.12
C GLY A 55 -15.53 -19.05 13.63
N ASP A 56 -14.40 -18.88 14.31
CA ASP A 56 -14.36 -18.67 15.76
C ASP A 56 -14.45 -17.19 16.17
N GLY A 57 -14.57 -16.28 15.20
CA GLY A 57 -14.70 -14.86 15.42
C GLY A 57 -13.38 -14.18 15.79
N LYS A 58 -12.24 -14.84 15.55
CA LYS A 58 -10.89 -14.29 15.70
C LYS A 58 -10.08 -14.53 14.43
N ILE A 59 -8.91 -13.89 14.37
CA ILE A 59 -7.96 -14.11 13.28
C ILE A 59 -6.67 -14.67 13.87
N GLN A 60 -6.27 -15.85 13.39
CA GLN A 60 -5.02 -16.48 13.79
C GLN A 60 -3.87 -16.18 12.82
N GLU A 61 -2.62 -16.25 13.29
CA GLU A 61 -1.45 -16.04 12.42
C GLU A 61 -1.43 -16.97 11.20
N GLU A 62 -1.81 -18.24 11.36
CA GLU A 62 -1.87 -19.19 10.24
C GLU A 62 -2.93 -18.87 9.19
N GLU A 63 -3.96 -18.08 9.55
CA GLU A 63 -4.97 -17.60 8.62
C GLU A 63 -4.42 -16.39 7.85
N ALA A 64 -3.87 -15.41 8.58
CA ALA A 64 -3.27 -14.22 7.99
C ALA A 64 -2.13 -14.54 7.00
N LEU A 65 -1.33 -15.59 7.27
CA LEU A 65 -0.26 -16.04 6.37
C LEU A 65 -0.74 -16.57 5.01
N LYS A 66 -2.02 -16.94 4.88
CA LYS A 66 -2.59 -17.45 3.62
C LYS A 66 -3.15 -16.34 2.75
N ILE A 67 -3.26 -15.13 3.28
CA ILE A 67 -3.90 -14.00 2.60
C ILE A 67 -2.89 -13.27 1.71
N LEU A 68 -3.21 -13.21 0.41
CA LEU A 68 -2.44 -12.50 -0.62
C LEU A 68 -3.07 -11.16 -1.00
N LYS A 69 -4.39 -11.02 -0.82
CA LYS A 69 -5.17 -9.84 -1.16
C LYS A 69 -6.08 -9.49 0.02
N LEU A 70 -6.07 -8.21 0.41
CA LEU A 70 -6.94 -7.68 1.46
C LEU A 70 -7.58 -6.37 0.97
N THR A 71 -8.90 -6.34 0.97
CA THR A 71 -9.70 -5.15 0.64
C THR A 71 -10.63 -4.85 1.81
N VAL A 72 -10.38 -3.74 2.52
CA VAL A 72 -11.18 -3.28 3.67
C VAL A 72 -11.48 -1.79 3.56
N SER A 73 -11.81 -1.34 2.35
CA SER A 73 -12.13 0.05 2.04
C SER A 73 -13.51 0.47 2.55
N GLY A 74 -13.66 1.72 2.99
CA GLY A 74 -14.96 2.29 3.34
C GLY A 74 -15.55 1.79 4.66
N LYS A 75 -14.69 1.40 5.62
CA LYS A 75 -15.13 0.71 6.86
C LYS A 75 -14.90 1.53 8.13
N HIS A 76 -14.51 2.81 8.03
CA HIS A 76 -14.19 3.67 9.18
C HIS A 76 -13.10 3.09 10.08
N ILE A 77 -12.09 2.45 9.48
CA ILE A 77 -10.96 1.86 10.20
C ILE A 77 -9.99 2.97 10.60
N LYS A 78 -9.59 2.99 11.88
CA LYS A 78 -8.67 3.98 12.45
C LYS A 78 -7.28 3.42 12.67
N SER A 79 -7.15 2.10 12.84
CA SER A 79 -5.87 1.42 13.01
C SER A 79 -5.84 0.09 12.29
N LEU A 80 -4.72 -0.19 11.61
CA LEU A 80 -4.40 -1.48 11.02
C LEU A 80 -3.54 -2.35 11.93
N GLN A 81 -3.51 -2.11 13.24
CA GLN A 81 -2.81 -3.00 14.17
C GLN A 81 -3.26 -4.46 13.95
N GLY A 82 -2.26 -5.35 13.81
CA GLY A 82 -2.45 -6.74 13.36
C GLY A 82 -2.03 -7.00 11.90
N ILE A 83 -1.99 -5.98 11.04
CA ILE A 83 -1.64 -6.14 9.61
C ILE A 83 -0.23 -6.72 9.38
N ALA A 84 0.66 -6.54 10.36
CA ALA A 84 2.02 -7.09 10.35
C ALA A 84 2.08 -8.64 10.25
N HIS A 85 1.00 -9.33 10.60
CA HIS A 85 0.88 -10.79 10.50
C HIS A 85 0.49 -11.27 9.10
N PHE A 86 -0.02 -10.38 8.23
CA PHE A 86 -0.37 -10.67 6.84
C PHE A 86 0.89 -10.60 5.95
N LYS A 87 1.87 -11.47 6.24
CA LYS A 87 3.24 -11.38 5.72
C LYS A 87 3.35 -11.63 4.22
N HIS A 88 2.40 -12.32 3.60
CA HIS A 88 2.40 -12.64 2.16
C HIS A 88 1.49 -11.73 1.34
N LEU A 89 1.01 -10.63 1.93
CA LEU A 89 0.13 -9.70 1.25
C LEU A 89 0.82 -9.04 0.05
N MET A 90 0.20 -9.17 -1.12
CA MET A 90 0.62 -8.59 -2.41
C MET A 90 -0.27 -7.42 -2.83
N TYR A 91 -1.54 -7.45 -2.41
CA TYR A 91 -2.53 -6.40 -2.67
C TYR A 91 -3.14 -5.94 -1.35
N LEU A 92 -3.07 -4.64 -1.08
CA LEU A 92 -3.76 -4.02 0.04
C LEU A 92 -4.57 -2.81 -0.42
N ASN A 93 -5.88 -2.84 -0.20
CA ASN A 93 -6.77 -1.70 -0.36
C ASN A 93 -7.45 -1.37 0.97
N VAL A 94 -7.06 -0.24 1.53
CA VAL A 94 -7.60 0.35 2.78
C VAL A 94 -8.13 1.76 2.52
N ALA A 95 -8.51 2.05 1.28
CA ALA A 95 -8.97 3.37 0.88
C ALA A 95 -10.26 3.79 1.61
N ILE A 96 -10.51 5.09 1.74
CA ILE A 96 -11.74 5.64 2.32
C ILE A 96 -11.93 5.11 3.75
N ASN A 97 -10.95 5.35 4.61
CA ASN A 97 -10.97 5.02 6.03
C ASN A 97 -10.47 6.24 6.82
N ASP A 98 -10.35 6.07 8.14
CA ASP A 98 -9.99 7.15 9.06
C ASP A 98 -8.55 6.96 9.59
N LEU A 99 -7.65 6.40 8.76
CA LEU A 99 -6.27 6.11 9.16
C LEU A 99 -5.46 7.41 9.26
N THR A 100 -4.80 7.62 10.40
CA THR A 100 -3.86 8.74 10.60
C THR A 100 -2.39 8.30 10.49
N THR A 101 -2.14 7.01 10.67
CA THR A 101 -0.83 6.36 10.54
C THR A 101 -1.01 4.97 9.93
N ILE A 102 0.02 4.47 9.25
CA ILE A 102 0.04 3.11 8.73
C ILE A 102 1.46 2.54 8.81
N ASP A 103 1.62 1.34 9.40
CA ASP A 103 2.88 0.60 9.42
C ASP A 103 2.76 -0.65 8.55
N LEU A 104 3.44 -0.65 7.40
CA LEU A 104 3.53 -1.77 6.46
C LEU A 104 4.93 -2.37 6.41
N SER A 105 5.77 -2.10 7.41
CA SER A 105 7.19 -2.52 7.42
C SER A 105 7.41 -4.03 7.34
N LYS A 106 6.38 -4.83 7.65
CA LYS A 106 6.38 -6.30 7.55
C LYS A 106 5.75 -6.84 6.26
N ASN A 107 4.98 -6.05 5.52
CA ASN A 107 4.25 -6.45 4.31
C ASN A 107 5.12 -6.25 3.04
N LYS A 108 6.33 -6.82 3.04
CA LYS A 108 7.38 -6.56 2.03
C LYS A 108 7.05 -7.06 0.62
N TYR A 109 6.06 -7.93 0.49
CA TYR A 109 5.63 -8.49 -0.78
C TYR A 109 4.57 -7.65 -1.48
N LEU A 110 4.16 -6.51 -0.91
CA LEU A 110 3.16 -5.63 -1.54
C LEU A 110 3.62 -5.14 -2.92
N GLU A 111 2.72 -5.33 -3.88
CA GLU A 111 2.85 -4.92 -5.28
C GLU A 111 1.85 -3.82 -5.64
N ILE A 112 0.66 -3.87 -5.03
CA ILE A 112 -0.40 -2.87 -5.14
C ILE A 112 -0.77 -2.38 -3.75
N LEU A 113 -0.75 -1.04 -3.57
CA LEU A 113 -1.19 -0.39 -2.35
C LEU A 113 -2.16 0.76 -2.66
N ASP A 114 -3.39 0.68 -2.15
CA ASP A 114 -4.36 1.78 -2.14
C ASP A 114 -4.63 2.23 -0.70
N VAL A 115 -4.17 3.44 -0.36
CA VAL A 115 -4.42 4.13 0.91
C VAL A 115 -5.18 5.45 0.71
N ARG A 116 -5.79 5.64 -0.47
CA ARG A 116 -6.49 6.89 -0.82
C ARG A 116 -7.60 7.25 0.15
N GLY A 117 -7.79 8.53 0.44
CA GLY A 117 -8.93 8.98 1.23
C GLY A 117 -8.79 8.54 2.68
N ASN A 118 -7.64 8.86 3.27
CA ASN A 118 -7.35 8.71 4.69
C ASN A 118 -6.77 10.05 5.18
N ASP A 119 -6.37 10.13 6.45
CA ASP A 119 -5.78 11.32 7.06
C ASP A 119 -4.27 11.17 7.29
N LEU A 120 -3.57 10.41 6.45
CA LEU A 120 -2.15 10.12 6.61
C LEU A 120 -1.31 11.39 6.44
N LYS A 121 -0.39 11.64 7.39
CA LYS A 121 0.62 12.71 7.31
C LYS A 121 1.96 12.22 6.80
N GLU A 122 2.21 10.93 6.95
CA GLU A 122 3.42 10.24 6.52
C GLU A 122 3.04 8.88 5.90
N LEU A 123 3.86 8.42 4.95
CA LEU A 123 3.74 7.09 4.35
C LEU A 123 5.14 6.54 4.08
N GLN A 124 5.56 5.57 4.89
CA GLN A 124 6.87 4.94 4.76
C GLN A 124 6.82 3.84 3.69
N LEU A 125 7.66 3.97 2.66
CA LEU A 125 7.67 3.10 1.48
C LEU A 125 8.96 2.26 1.36
N GLU A 126 9.93 2.44 2.25
CA GLU A 126 11.29 1.91 2.15
C GLU A 126 11.36 0.38 2.14
N LYS A 127 10.34 -0.28 2.67
CA LYS A 127 10.24 -1.75 2.73
C LYS A 127 9.41 -2.36 1.61
N LEU A 128 8.79 -1.53 0.77
CA LEU A 128 7.81 -1.94 -0.24
C LEU A 128 8.42 -1.94 -1.65
N SER A 129 9.56 -2.61 -1.82
CA SER A 129 10.37 -2.56 -3.06
C SER A 129 9.71 -3.22 -4.27
N ASN A 130 8.67 -4.02 -4.06
CA ASN A 130 7.93 -4.71 -5.11
C ASN A 130 6.75 -3.89 -5.66
N LEU A 131 6.44 -2.72 -5.06
CA LEU A 131 5.34 -1.88 -5.52
C LEU A 131 5.52 -1.51 -7.00
N TYR A 132 4.49 -1.82 -7.79
CA TYR A 132 4.34 -1.32 -9.14
C TYR A 132 3.15 -0.36 -9.29
N TRP A 133 2.20 -0.39 -8.35
CA TRP A 133 1.06 0.51 -8.31
C TRP A 133 0.87 1.07 -6.90
N LEU A 134 0.80 2.40 -6.80
CA LEU A 134 0.52 3.10 -5.55
C LEU A 134 -0.54 4.17 -5.76
N SER A 135 -1.58 4.14 -4.94
CA SER A 135 -2.54 5.22 -4.76
C SER A 135 -2.52 5.68 -3.31
N CYS A 136 -2.11 6.93 -3.11
CA CYS A 136 -2.07 7.62 -1.83
C CYS A 136 -2.74 9.00 -1.91
N SER A 137 -3.63 9.19 -2.89
CA SER A 137 -4.32 10.45 -3.10
C SER A 137 -5.31 10.77 -1.96
N PHE A 138 -5.72 12.03 -1.84
CA PHE A 138 -6.62 12.47 -0.76
C PHE A 138 -6.10 12.06 0.63
N ASN A 139 -4.92 12.56 0.97
CA ASN A 139 -4.30 12.45 2.30
C ASN A 139 -3.66 13.79 2.65
N ASN A 140 -2.90 13.85 3.74
CA ASN A 140 -2.19 15.05 4.21
C ASN A 140 -0.66 14.89 4.11
N LEU A 141 -0.18 14.13 3.12
CA LEU A 141 1.24 13.82 2.95
C LEU A 141 2.02 15.07 2.53
N GLN A 142 3.16 15.32 3.18
CA GLN A 142 4.04 16.45 2.86
C GLN A 142 5.27 16.06 2.05
N GLU A 143 5.63 14.77 2.12
CA GLU A 143 6.78 14.20 1.43
C GLU A 143 6.51 12.74 1.05
N LEU A 144 7.16 12.30 -0.03
CA LEU A 144 7.17 10.92 -0.48
C LEU A 144 8.58 10.57 -0.97
N ASN A 145 9.14 9.50 -0.43
CA ASN A 145 10.47 9.01 -0.82
C ASN A 145 10.36 7.68 -1.56
N PHE A 146 10.67 7.68 -2.85
CA PHE A 146 10.59 6.51 -3.71
C PHE A 146 11.93 5.81 -3.97
N SER A 147 12.97 6.11 -3.19
CA SER A 147 14.34 5.59 -3.41
C SER A 147 14.45 4.06 -3.39
N LYS A 148 13.43 3.35 -2.89
CA LYS A 148 13.38 1.88 -2.85
C LYS A 148 12.30 1.27 -3.75
N ASN A 149 11.44 2.08 -4.37
CA ASN A 149 10.25 1.62 -5.11
C ASN A 149 10.47 1.72 -6.62
N LEU A 150 11.65 1.30 -7.10
CA LEU A 150 12.09 1.44 -8.50
C LEU A 150 11.28 0.63 -9.52
N ASN A 151 10.35 -0.22 -9.03
CA ASN A 151 9.42 -0.98 -9.84
C ASN A 151 8.10 -0.25 -10.13
N LEU A 152 7.88 0.93 -9.54
CA LEU A 152 6.67 1.72 -9.74
C LEU A 152 6.43 2.03 -11.21
N LYS A 153 5.20 1.73 -11.65
CA LYS A 153 4.68 1.97 -12.99
C LYS A 153 3.57 3.03 -12.98
N ILE A 154 2.74 3.01 -11.94
CA ILE A 154 1.60 3.90 -11.77
C ILE A 154 1.65 4.51 -10.36
N LEU A 155 1.59 5.84 -10.31
CA LEU A 155 1.56 6.62 -9.07
C LEU A 155 0.38 7.61 -9.09
N ASP A 156 -0.50 7.51 -8.10
CA ASP A 156 -1.46 8.55 -7.76
C ASP A 156 -1.16 9.12 -6.37
N CYS A 157 -0.76 10.39 -6.32
CA CYS A 157 -0.47 11.16 -5.12
C CYS A 157 -1.18 12.52 -5.13
N LYS A 158 -2.25 12.66 -5.93
CA LYS A 158 -3.06 13.88 -5.98
C LYS A 158 -3.62 14.27 -4.62
N LEU A 159 -3.94 15.54 -4.45
CA LEU A 159 -4.68 16.02 -3.27
C LEU A 159 -3.96 15.62 -1.97
N ASN A 160 -2.72 16.06 -1.89
CA ASN A 160 -1.87 16.00 -0.70
C ASN A 160 -1.28 17.42 -0.46
N SER A 161 -0.28 17.54 0.40
CA SER A 161 0.42 18.79 0.68
C SER A 161 1.91 18.67 0.34
N ILE A 162 2.23 17.95 -0.74
CA ILE A 162 3.61 17.65 -1.15
C ILE A 162 4.27 18.92 -1.70
N LYS A 163 5.44 19.27 -1.17
CA LYS A 163 6.20 20.46 -1.63
C LYS A 163 7.23 20.17 -2.70
N ARG A 164 7.84 18.99 -2.65
CA ARG A 164 8.91 18.58 -3.56
C ARG A 164 8.72 17.12 -3.92
N LEU A 165 8.75 16.82 -5.21
CA LEU A 165 8.55 15.48 -5.72
C LEU A 165 9.66 15.16 -6.73
N ASP A 166 10.62 14.32 -6.32
CA ASP A 166 11.67 13.81 -7.19
C ASP A 166 11.35 12.37 -7.59
N LEU A 167 11.00 12.17 -8.86
CA LEU A 167 10.65 10.87 -9.44
C LEU A 167 11.69 10.41 -10.47
N SER A 168 12.85 11.07 -10.51
CA SER A 168 13.86 10.82 -11.55
C SER A 168 14.48 9.42 -11.52
N MET A 169 14.35 8.71 -10.41
CA MET A 169 14.77 7.31 -10.28
C MET A 169 13.71 6.30 -10.76
N LEU A 170 12.46 6.73 -10.97
CA LEU A 170 11.34 5.86 -11.35
C LEU A 170 11.30 5.59 -12.86
N THR A 171 12.34 4.97 -13.41
CA THR A 171 12.50 4.78 -14.87
C THR A 171 11.42 3.91 -15.53
N LYS A 172 10.67 3.13 -14.73
CA LYS A 172 9.56 2.28 -15.19
C LYS A 172 8.18 2.96 -15.13
N VAL A 173 8.08 4.16 -14.56
CA VAL A 173 6.80 4.86 -14.44
C VAL A 173 6.27 5.27 -15.82
N HIS A 174 5.00 4.99 -16.07
CA HIS A 174 4.30 5.39 -17.29
C HIS A 174 3.07 6.28 -17.02
N THR A 175 2.62 6.34 -15.77
CA THR A 175 1.44 7.12 -15.37
C THR A 175 1.66 7.80 -14.02
N ILE A 176 1.55 9.13 -14.00
CA ILE A 176 1.68 9.95 -12.79
C ILE A 176 0.47 10.88 -12.67
N TYR A 177 -0.20 10.79 -11.53
CA TYR A 177 -1.19 11.77 -11.09
C TYR A 177 -0.65 12.45 -9.82
N CYS A 178 -0.32 13.74 -9.92
CA CYS A 178 0.21 14.53 -8.80
C CYS A 178 -0.42 15.93 -8.71
N GLY A 179 -1.46 16.19 -9.49
CA GLY A 179 -2.24 17.43 -9.43
C GLY A 179 -2.88 17.71 -8.06
N TYR A 180 -3.29 18.95 -7.87
CA TYR A 180 -3.90 19.47 -6.64
C TYR A 180 -3.03 19.30 -5.39
N ASN A 181 -1.71 19.28 -5.59
CA ASN A 181 -0.73 19.52 -4.53
C ASN A 181 -0.38 21.01 -4.58
N ASN A 182 -1.22 21.86 -3.98
CA ASN A 182 -1.12 23.32 -4.14
C ASN A 182 0.23 23.90 -3.65
N ASP A 183 0.91 23.19 -2.75
CA ASP A 183 2.21 23.58 -2.21
C ASP A 183 3.41 23.02 -3.01
N LEU A 184 3.18 22.29 -4.10
CA LEU A 184 4.24 21.69 -4.92
C LEU A 184 5.03 22.80 -5.62
N GLU A 185 6.33 22.88 -5.36
CA GLU A 185 7.25 23.87 -5.93
C GLU A 185 8.31 23.23 -6.85
N TYR A 186 8.49 21.91 -6.74
CA TYR A 186 9.51 21.18 -7.46
C TYR A 186 9.00 19.81 -7.91
N LEU A 187 9.07 19.56 -9.21
CA LEU A 187 8.77 18.27 -9.81
C LEU A 187 9.90 17.86 -10.75
N ASN A 188 10.57 16.75 -10.44
CA ASN A 188 11.64 16.19 -11.25
C ASN A 188 11.23 14.85 -11.88
N LEU A 189 11.11 14.86 -13.20
CA LEU A 189 10.76 13.70 -14.03
C LEU A 189 11.88 13.32 -15.02
N LEU A 190 13.11 13.81 -14.80
CA LEU A 190 14.26 13.42 -15.61
C LEU A 190 14.43 11.89 -15.58
N ASN A 191 14.81 11.28 -16.70
CA ASN A 191 14.85 9.83 -16.91
C ASN A 191 13.51 9.05 -16.93
N ASN A 192 12.34 9.67 -16.77
CA ASN A 192 11.05 8.97 -16.92
C ASN A 192 10.66 8.80 -18.40
N LYS A 193 11.51 8.13 -19.20
CA LYS A 193 11.35 8.00 -20.66
C LYS A 193 10.10 7.23 -21.11
N ASN A 194 9.51 6.43 -20.21
CA ASN A 194 8.30 5.66 -20.49
C ASN A 194 7.01 6.40 -20.07
N LEU A 195 7.13 7.64 -19.55
CA LEU A 195 6.00 8.43 -19.10
C LEU A 195 5.11 8.79 -20.29
N SER A 196 3.84 8.39 -20.21
CA SER A 196 2.83 8.67 -21.23
C SER A 196 1.68 9.51 -20.69
N THR A 197 1.35 9.34 -19.40
CA THR A 197 0.29 10.09 -18.71
C THR A 197 0.87 10.91 -17.57
N LEU A 198 0.65 12.22 -17.62
CA LEU A 198 1.02 13.15 -16.55
C LEU A 198 -0.15 14.10 -16.27
N ARG A 199 -0.62 14.12 -15.03
CA ARG A 199 -1.63 15.08 -14.55
C ARG A 199 -1.07 15.83 -13.36
N VAL A 200 -0.86 17.12 -13.54
CA VAL A 200 -0.21 18.02 -12.57
C VAL A 200 -0.97 19.35 -12.44
N GLU A 201 -2.20 19.42 -12.94
CA GLU A 201 -3.09 20.57 -12.74
C GLU A 201 -3.33 20.90 -11.26
N GLY A 202 -3.65 22.17 -10.95
CA GLY A 202 -3.90 22.61 -9.59
C GLY A 202 -2.64 22.60 -8.72
N THR A 203 -1.47 22.84 -9.29
CA THR A 203 -0.20 22.94 -8.55
C THR A 203 0.35 24.36 -8.69
N GLU A 204 -0.38 25.31 -8.11
CA GLU A 204 -0.23 26.76 -8.35
C GLU A 204 1.18 27.32 -8.09
N LYS A 205 1.95 26.70 -7.19
CA LYS A 205 3.33 27.11 -6.89
C LYS A 205 4.38 26.50 -7.82
N LEU A 206 4.03 25.45 -8.57
CA LEU A 206 4.96 24.75 -9.44
C LEU A 206 5.10 25.54 -10.73
N GLN A 207 6.24 26.18 -10.94
CA GLN A 207 6.49 26.96 -12.15
C GLN A 207 7.08 26.12 -13.29
N CYS A 208 7.86 25.11 -12.95
CA CYS A 208 8.67 24.37 -13.91
C CYS A 208 8.70 22.88 -13.56
N ILE A 209 8.55 22.05 -14.59
CA ILE A 209 8.57 20.60 -14.52
C ILE A 209 9.82 20.11 -15.25
N LEU A 210 10.72 19.44 -14.52
CA LEU A 210 11.93 18.92 -15.15
C LEU A 210 11.62 17.65 -15.93
N VAL A 211 11.87 17.67 -17.24
CA VAL A 211 11.61 16.53 -18.15
C VAL A 211 12.76 16.33 -19.13
N GLU A 212 12.83 15.14 -19.74
CA GLU A 212 13.72 14.87 -20.87
C GLU A 212 13.26 15.61 -22.13
N ASP A 213 14.21 16.02 -22.98
CA ASP A 213 13.90 16.57 -24.29
C ASP A 213 13.21 15.51 -25.16
N GLY A 214 12.16 15.91 -25.89
CA GLY A 214 11.41 15.01 -26.76
C GLY A 214 10.52 14.01 -26.02
N LEU A 215 10.24 14.21 -24.72
CA LEU A 215 9.26 13.40 -24.01
C LEU A 215 7.86 13.59 -24.62
N GLU A 216 7.27 12.49 -25.10
CA GLU A 216 5.92 12.47 -25.67
C GLU A 216 4.90 12.04 -24.62
N LEU A 217 3.94 12.92 -24.31
CA LEU A 217 2.86 12.64 -23.38
C LEU A 217 1.54 12.50 -24.14
N SER A 218 0.97 11.30 -24.15
CA SER A 218 -0.31 11.02 -24.79
C SER A 218 -1.50 11.57 -23.99
N ASN A 219 -1.33 11.71 -22.67
CA ASN A 219 -2.37 12.18 -21.79
C ASN A 219 -1.80 13.17 -20.77
N PHE A 220 -1.77 14.45 -21.13
CA PHE A 220 -1.12 15.49 -20.37
C PHE A 220 -2.10 16.57 -19.90
N GLN A 221 -1.98 16.99 -18.64
CA GLN A 221 -2.66 18.17 -18.12
C GLN A 221 -1.78 18.85 -17.08
N LYS A 222 -1.69 20.17 -17.21
CA LYS A 222 -0.87 21.07 -16.39
C LYS A 222 -1.58 22.42 -16.27
N ASP A 223 -1.15 23.25 -15.35
CA ASP A 223 -1.59 24.65 -15.29
C ASP A 223 -0.92 25.46 -16.41
N GLU A 224 -1.56 26.54 -16.87
CA GLU A 224 -1.09 27.30 -18.05
C GLU A 224 0.32 27.88 -17.86
N HIS A 225 0.62 28.38 -16.65
CA HIS A 225 1.89 29.03 -16.31
C HIS A 225 3.09 28.07 -16.24
N GLN A 226 2.85 26.76 -16.17
CA GLN A 226 3.91 25.76 -16.01
C GLN A 226 4.72 25.58 -17.29
N ILE A 227 6.04 25.57 -17.17
CA ILE A 227 6.95 25.25 -18.27
C ILE A 227 7.57 23.87 -18.10
N LEU A 228 7.96 23.25 -19.22
CA LEU A 228 8.68 21.98 -19.25
C LEU A 228 10.07 22.24 -19.79
N GLY A 229 11.07 21.61 -19.20
CA GLY A 229 12.44 21.66 -19.72
C GLY A 229 13.41 20.87 -18.86
N ARG A 230 14.64 20.68 -19.33
CA ARG A 230 15.69 20.03 -18.53
C ARG A 230 16.20 20.91 -17.37
N THR A 231 15.95 22.21 -17.46
CA THR A 231 16.34 23.23 -16.49
C THR A 231 15.22 24.25 -16.33
N CYS A 232 15.08 24.82 -15.14
CA CYS A 232 14.14 25.89 -14.86
C CYS A 232 14.86 27.24 -14.95
N ASN A 233 15.19 27.65 -16.18
CA ASN A 233 15.82 28.94 -16.51
C ASN A 233 14.85 29.81 -17.30
#